data_AF-A0A397GWM6-F1
#
_entry.id   AF-A0A397GWM6-F1
#
_cell.length_a   1.000
_cell.length_b   1.000
_cell.length_c   1.000
_cell.angle_alpha   90.00
_cell.angle_beta   90.00
_cell.angle_gamma   90.00
#
_symmetry.space_group_name_H-M   'P 1'
#
loop_
_entity.id
_entity.type
_entity.pdbx_description
1 polymer ?
#
loop_
_entity_poly.entity_id
_entity_poly.type
_entity_poly.pdbx_seq_one_letter_code
_entity_poly.pdbx_strand_id
1 'polypeptide(L)'
;MAAVSLHITREAARRSGLFGLLGDAPVQMVDVDDEARLREFQALFREHAWEKEPAVQTLFEAFTSSRFQTAVEAWKRQAEWTILAYMWQSAREENLDILGTYPGSAWVPQLSEQEFIRMSQYLPDEKHPWVKQARQSAPKLGPRIMVRYCTNECYRKERLPKNFGTS
;
A
#
# COMPACT_ATOMS: atom_id res chain seq x y z
N MET A 1 4.28 3.35 0.54
CA MET A 1 3.00 4.09 0.57
C MET A 1 2.90 4.92 -0.71
N ALA A 2 1.80 4.80 -1.46
CA ALA A 2 1.54 5.61 -2.65
C ALA A 2 0.40 6.60 -2.33
N ALA A 3 0.56 7.86 -2.74
CA ALA A 3 -0.42 8.90 -2.47
C ALA A 3 -0.50 9.91 -3.63
N VAL A 4 -1.69 10.47 -3.84
CA VAL A 4 -1.94 11.52 -4.82
C VAL A 4 -2.80 12.62 -4.19
N SER A 5 -2.43 13.87 -4.45
CA SER A 5 -3.16 15.06 -3.98
C SER A 5 -3.82 15.74 -5.18
N LEU A 6 -5.14 15.92 -5.13
CA LEU A 6 -5.91 16.56 -6.18
C LEU A 6 -6.12 18.04 -5.85
N HIS A 7 -5.57 18.94 -6.68
CA HIS A 7 -5.82 20.37 -6.56
C HIS A 7 -7.10 20.75 -7.32
N ILE A 8 -8.23 20.42 -6.71
CA ILE A 8 -9.59 20.71 -7.18
C ILE A 8 -10.34 21.57 -6.15
N THR A 9 -11.44 22.20 -6.55
CA THR A 9 -12.28 22.96 -5.61
C THR A 9 -13.02 22.04 -4.64
N ARG A 10 -13.34 22.54 -3.44
CA ARG A 10 -14.16 21.81 -2.47
C ARG A 10 -15.53 21.42 -3.05
N GLU A 11 -16.11 22.30 -3.86
CA GLU A 11 -17.41 22.03 -4.50
C GLU A 11 -17.32 20.91 -5.54
N ALA A 12 -16.22 20.83 -6.31
CA ALA A 12 -15.98 19.70 -7.21
C ALA A 12 -15.82 18.38 -6.44
N ALA A 13 -15.03 18.39 -5.34
CA ALA A 13 -14.85 17.24 -4.48
C ALA A 13 -16.17 16.76 -3.82
N ARG A 14 -17.05 17.69 -3.43
CA ARG A 14 -18.37 17.38 -2.87
C ARG A 14 -19.32 16.80 -3.91
N ARG A 15 -19.44 17.45 -5.07
CA ARG A 15 -20.36 17.02 -6.14
C ARG A 15 -19.98 15.69 -6.77
N SER A 16 -18.71 15.29 -6.69
CA SER A 16 -18.27 14.00 -7.21
C SER A 16 -18.77 12.81 -6.40
N GLY A 17 -19.13 13.02 -5.12
CA GLY A 17 -19.44 11.94 -4.18
C GLY A 17 -18.24 11.05 -3.81
N LEU A 18 -17.06 11.27 -4.41
CA LEU A 18 -15.87 10.46 -4.16
C LEU A 18 -15.21 10.76 -2.81
N PHE A 19 -15.46 11.94 -2.24
CA PHE A 19 -14.89 12.38 -0.95
C PHE A 19 -15.95 12.45 0.16
N GLY A 20 -16.89 11.50 0.15
CA GLY A 20 -18.06 11.50 1.03
C GLY A 20 -19.20 12.34 0.49
N LEU A 21 -20.42 12.08 0.97
CA LEU A 21 -21.64 12.73 0.48
C LEU A 21 -21.63 14.26 0.69
N LEU A 22 -20.91 14.72 1.72
CA LEU A 22 -20.81 16.14 2.06
C LEU A 22 -19.40 16.70 1.80
N GLY A 23 -18.51 15.95 1.15
CA GLY A 23 -17.09 16.28 1.08
C GLY A 23 -16.39 16.17 2.44
N ASP A 24 -16.96 15.35 3.33
CA ASP A 24 -16.57 15.14 4.72
C ASP A 24 -15.48 14.07 4.88
N ALA A 25 -15.13 13.38 3.80
CA ALA A 25 -14.05 12.39 3.75
C ALA A 25 -12.96 12.85 2.76
N PRO A 26 -12.13 13.86 3.12
CA PRO A 26 -11.16 14.48 2.23
C PRO A 26 -9.98 13.58 1.84
N VAL A 27 -9.86 12.44 2.50
CA VAL A 27 -8.89 11.39 2.21
C VAL A 27 -9.66 10.09 1.96
N GLN A 28 -9.30 9.40 0.89
CA GLN A 28 -9.86 8.14 0.47
C GLN A 28 -8.73 7.13 0.33
N MET A 29 -8.99 5.89 0.76
CA MET A 29 -8.06 4.78 0.63
C MET A 29 -8.63 3.84 -0.42
N VAL A 30 -8.02 3.83 -1.60
CA VAL A 30 -8.46 3.05 -2.75
C VAL A 30 -7.61 1.80 -2.86
N ASP A 31 -8.22 0.63 -2.99
CA ASP A 31 -7.48 -0.61 -3.22
C ASP A 31 -6.69 -0.51 -4.53
N VAL A 32 -5.44 -0.99 -4.53
CA VAL A 32 -4.55 -0.93 -5.71
C VAL A 32 -5.10 -1.66 -6.95
N ASP A 33 -6.02 -2.60 -6.71
CA ASP A 33 -6.68 -3.41 -7.74
C ASP A 33 -8.01 -2.80 -8.22
N ASP A 34 -8.49 -1.73 -7.56
CA ASP A 34 -9.72 -1.02 -7.95
C ASP A 34 -9.41 0.05 -9.01
N GLU A 35 -9.07 -0.43 -10.21
CA GLU A 35 -8.78 0.46 -11.35
C GLU A 35 -9.96 1.37 -11.67
N ALA A 36 -11.20 0.86 -11.58
CA ALA A 36 -12.40 1.65 -11.87
C ALA A 36 -12.46 2.89 -10.97
N ARG A 37 -12.25 2.73 -9.66
CA ARG A 37 -12.23 3.85 -8.72
C ARG A 37 -11.07 4.80 -8.98
N LEU A 38 -9.88 4.30 -9.30
CA LEU A 38 -8.73 5.15 -9.67
C LEU A 38 -9.02 5.99 -10.93
N ARG A 39 -9.76 5.41 -11.90
CA ARG A 39 -10.20 6.12 -13.11
C ARG A 39 -11.22 7.22 -12.80
N GLU A 40 -12.14 7.00 -11.85
CA GLU A 40 -13.07 8.04 -11.39
C GLU A 40 -12.32 9.26 -10.81
N PHE A 41 -11.31 9.03 -9.95
CA PHE A 41 -10.47 10.12 -9.43
C PHE A 41 -9.64 10.80 -10.51
N GLN A 42 -9.12 10.04 -11.49
CA GLN A 42 -8.41 10.61 -12.63
C GLN A 42 -9.33 11.50 -13.49
N ALA A 43 -10.58 11.07 -13.72
CA ALA A 43 -11.57 11.85 -14.45
C ALA A 43 -11.92 13.13 -13.70
N LEU A 44 -12.17 13.04 -12.39
CA LEU A 44 -12.42 14.19 -11.53
C LEU A 44 -11.30 15.22 -11.60
N PHE A 45 -10.04 14.76 -11.55
CA PHE A 45 -8.87 15.61 -11.71
C PHE A 45 -8.85 16.27 -13.09
N ARG A 46 -9.02 15.52 -14.18
CA ARG A 46 -8.99 16.08 -15.54
C ARG A 46 -10.06 17.12 -15.81
N GLU A 47 -11.24 16.98 -15.20
CA GLU A 47 -12.36 17.90 -15.39
C GLU A 47 -12.23 19.18 -14.56
N HIS A 48 -11.74 19.07 -13.31
CA HIS A 48 -11.80 20.18 -12.35
C HIS A 48 -10.45 20.71 -11.86
N ALA A 49 -9.32 20.14 -12.33
CA ALA A 49 -8.01 20.68 -12.00
C ALA A 49 -7.86 22.09 -12.60
N TRP A 50 -7.49 23.03 -11.73
CA TRP A 50 -7.26 24.41 -12.12
C TRP A 50 -6.01 24.57 -13.01
N GLU A 51 -4.95 23.83 -12.66
CA GLU A 51 -3.74 23.72 -13.45
C GLU A 51 -3.57 22.26 -13.87
N LYS A 52 -3.20 22.05 -15.14
CA LYS A 52 -2.80 20.72 -15.60
C LYS A 52 -1.47 20.40 -14.95
N GLU A 53 -1.50 19.67 -13.84
CA GLU A 53 -0.31 19.13 -13.19
C GLU A 53 0.10 17.82 -13.89
N PRO A 54 1.10 17.83 -14.78
CA PRO A 54 1.44 16.64 -15.56
C PRO A 54 1.88 15.49 -14.65
N ALA A 55 2.50 15.82 -13.52
CA ALA A 55 2.92 14.84 -12.51
C ALA A 55 1.74 14.03 -11.94
N VAL A 56 0.59 14.66 -11.69
CA VAL A 56 -0.61 13.96 -11.17
C VAL A 56 -1.18 13.03 -12.24
N GLN A 57 -1.18 13.47 -13.50
CA GLN A 57 -1.59 12.64 -14.63
C GLN A 57 -0.67 11.41 -14.79
N THR A 58 0.65 11.61 -14.72
CA THR A 58 1.66 10.55 -14.74
C THR A 58 1.49 9.57 -13.57
N LEU A 59 1.10 10.05 -12.37
CA LEU A 59 0.85 9.18 -11.22
C LEU A 59 -0.33 8.24 -11.48
N PHE A 60 -1.46 8.74 -11.99
CA PHE A 60 -2.60 7.88 -12.32
C PHE A 60 -2.27 6.86 -13.41
N GLU A 61 -1.52 7.27 -14.43
CA GLU A 61 -1.03 6.33 -15.46
C GLU A 61 -0.12 5.26 -14.85
N ALA A 62 0.79 5.66 -13.95
CA ALA A 62 1.66 4.75 -13.23
C ALA A 62 0.86 3.75 -12.38
N PHE A 63 -0.16 4.18 -11.63
CA PHE A 63 -0.99 3.27 -10.81
C PHE A 63 -1.68 2.19 -11.64
N THR A 64 -2.08 2.50 -12.87
CA THR A 64 -2.69 1.53 -13.80
C THR A 64 -1.69 0.73 -14.64
N SER A 65 -0.39 0.97 -14.47
CA SER A 65 0.65 0.32 -15.27
C SER A 65 0.98 -1.09 -14.76
N SER A 66 1.33 -1.99 -15.67
CA SER A 66 1.85 -3.33 -15.35
C SER A 66 3.10 -3.28 -14.47
N ARG A 67 3.94 -2.25 -14.64
CA ARG A 67 5.13 -2.03 -13.81
C ARG A 67 4.76 -1.78 -12.35
N PHE A 68 3.75 -0.95 -12.10
CA PHE A 68 3.28 -0.70 -10.74
C PHE A 68 2.66 -1.95 -10.13
N GLN A 69 1.82 -2.66 -10.87
CA GLN A 69 1.25 -3.93 -10.41
C GLN A 69 2.32 -4.97 -10.06
N THR A 70 3.35 -5.09 -10.90
CA THR A 70 4.51 -5.95 -10.62
C THR A 70 5.24 -5.53 -9.33
N ALA A 71 5.41 -4.22 -9.11
CA ALA A 71 6.04 -3.71 -7.90
C ALA A 71 5.19 -3.95 -6.64
N VAL A 72 3.87 -3.80 -6.74
CA VAL A 72 2.91 -4.11 -5.68
C VAL A 72 2.96 -5.59 -5.31
N GLU A 73 2.95 -6.49 -6.29
CA GLU A 73 3.03 -7.93 -6.06
C GLU A 73 4.38 -8.33 -5.44
N ALA A 74 5.49 -7.74 -5.91
CA ALA A 74 6.79 -7.95 -5.28
C ALA A 74 6.79 -7.49 -3.82
N TRP A 75 6.21 -6.32 -3.53
CA TRP A 75 6.07 -5.80 -2.17
C TRP A 75 5.17 -6.69 -1.30
N LYS A 76 4.02 -7.16 -1.81
CA LYS A 76 3.12 -8.09 -1.09
C LYS A 76 3.87 -9.35 -0.67
N ARG A 77 4.60 -9.99 -1.60
CA ARG A 77 5.41 -11.18 -1.30
C ARG A 77 6.45 -10.94 -0.22
N GLN A 78 7.14 -9.79 -0.25
CA GLN A 78 8.11 -9.43 0.78
C GLN A 78 7.44 -9.24 2.15
N ALA A 79 6.34 -8.50 2.20
CA ALA A 79 5.60 -8.25 3.43
C ALA A 79 5.02 -9.55 4.02
N GLU A 80 4.44 -10.42 3.21
CA GLU A 80 3.96 -11.74 3.63
C GLU A 80 5.09 -12.62 4.17
N TRP A 81 6.26 -12.62 3.52
CA TRP A 81 7.44 -13.32 4.02
C TRP A 81 7.85 -12.79 5.40
N THR A 82 7.90 -11.47 5.58
CA THR A 82 8.25 -10.83 6.86
C THR A 82 7.26 -11.18 7.97
N ILE A 83 5.96 -11.15 7.68
CA ILE A 83 4.91 -11.54 8.63
C ILE A 83 5.10 -12.99 9.06
N LEU A 84 5.31 -13.89 8.10
CA LEU A 84 5.51 -15.30 8.41
C LEU A 84 6.79 -15.54 9.22
N ALA A 85 7.89 -14.86 8.89
CA ALA A 85 9.14 -14.92 9.64
C ALA A 85 8.97 -14.45 11.10
N TYR A 86 8.21 -13.37 11.30
CA TYR A 86 7.86 -12.90 12.64
C TYR A 86 7.01 -13.90 13.41
N MET A 87 5.95 -14.44 12.79
CA MET A 87 5.09 -15.47 13.40
C MET A 87 5.89 -16.70 13.79
N TRP A 88 6.85 -17.12 12.96
CA TRP A 88 7.75 -18.24 13.25
C TRP A 88 8.63 -17.95 14.46
N GLN A 89 9.24 -16.76 14.50
CA GLN A 89 10.09 -16.34 15.60
C GLN A 89 9.30 -16.28 16.92
N SER A 90 8.11 -15.68 16.93
CA SER A 90 7.25 -15.64 18.11
C SER A 90 6.87 -17.04 18.59
N ALA A 91 6.47 -17.93 17.69
CA ALA A 91 6.13 -19.32 18.06
C ALA A 91 7.34 -20.09 18.64
N ARG A 92 8.56 -19.78 18.16
CA ARG A 92 9.81 -20.36 18.66
C ARG A 92 10.14 -19.84 20.07
N GLU A 93 10.03 -18.53 20.29
CA GLU A 93 10.30 -17.89 21.58
C GLU A 93 9.30 -18.33 22.66
N GLU A 94 8.05 -18.54 22.29
CA GLU A 94 7.00 -19.03 23.19
C GLU A 94 7.07 -20.55 23.45
N ASN A 95 8.03 -21.27 22.83
CA ASN A 95 8.15 -22.74 22.88
C ASN A 95 6.83 -23.47 22.57
N LEU A 96 6.07 -22.96 21.60
CA LEU A 96 4.85 -23.61 21.19
C LEU A 96 5.21 -24.90 20.43
N ASP A 97 4.69 -26.04 20.89
CA ASP A 97 4.89 -27.36 20.26
C ASP A 97 4.33 -27.45 18.81
N ILE A 98 3.66 -26.38 18.36
CA ILE A 98 3.12 -26.23 17.01
C ILE A 98 4.18 -26.23 15.90
N LEU A 99 5.44 -25.97 16.24
CA LEU A 99 6.58 -25.99 15.31
C LEU A 99 7.18 -27.40 15.13
N GLY A 100 6.77 -28.37 15.96
CA GLY A 100 7.31 -29.71 16.00
C GLY A 100 8.75 -29.78 16.51
N THR A 101 9.37 -30.96 16.36
CA THR A 101 10.71 -31.26 16.91
C THR A 101 11.83 -30.39 16.32
N TYR A 102 11.66 -29.89 15.09
CA TYR A 102 12.68 -29.10 14.39
C TYR A 102 12.05 -27.83 13.79
N PRO A 103 11.98 -26.72 14.55
CA PRO A 103 11.43 -25.45 14.07
C PRO A 103 12.02 -24.93 12.76
N GLY A 104 13.32 -25.19 12.53
CA GLY A 104 14.01 -24.77 11.31
C GLY A 104 13.52 -25.47 10.02
N SER A 105 12.76 -26.56 10.14
CA SER A 105 12.17 -27.28 9.00
C SER A 105 11.00 -26.54 8.31
N ALA A 106 10.51 -25.44 8.91
CA ALA A 106 9.55 -24.53 8.28
C ALA A 106 10.14 -23.73 7.10
N TRP A 107 11.46 -23.83 6.86
CA TRP A 107 12.19 -23.03 5.87
C TRP A 107 12.98 -23.92 4.92
N VAL A 108 13.19 -23.44 3.69
CA VAL A 108 13.99 -24.08 2.64
C VAL A 108 15.09 -23.10 2.18
N PRO A 109 16.38 -23.48 2.26
CA PRO A 109 16.90 -24.70 2.89
C PRO A 109 16.59 -24.74 4.40
N GLN A 110 16.64 -25.93 5.01
CA GLN A 110 16.37 -26.07 6.45
C GLN A 110 17.27 -25.12 7.24
N LEU A 111 16.65 -24.29 8.07
CA LEU A 111 17.38 -23.34 8.90
C LEU A 111 18.10 -24.10 10.01
N SER A 112 19.42 -23.89 10.13
CA SER A 112 20.20 -24.37 11.26
C SER A 112 19.81 -23.62 12.53
N GLU A 113 20.32 -24.02 13.70
CA GLU A 113 20.01 -23.35 14.98
C GLU A 113 20.41 -21.87 15.07
N GLN A 114 20.95 -21.26 14.00
CA GLN A 114 21.30 -19.84 13.97
C GLN A 114 20.08 -18.91 14.02
N GLU A 115 20.22 -17.90 14.87
CA GLU A 115 19.13 -17.14 15.49
C GLU A 115 18.33 -16.22 14.54
N PHE A 116 18.82 -15.94 13.33
CA PHE A 116 18.22 -14.99 12.39
C PHE A 116 18.03 -15.56 10.98
N ILE A 117 16.85 -15.31 10.41
CA ILE A 117 16.48 -15.72 9.07
C ILE A 117 16.56 -14.55 8.07
N ARG A 118 17.07 -14.81 6.86
CA ARG A 118 17.18 -13.81 5.78
C ARG A 118 16.33 -14.17 4.58
N MET A 119 15.50 -13.23 4.14
CA MET A 119 14.60 -13.40 2.99
C MET A 119 15.32 -13.77 1.68
N SER A 120 16.55 -13.27 1.48
CA SER A 120 17.33 -13.58 0.28
C SER A 120 17.88 -15.01 0.25
N GLN A 121 17.82 -15.73 1.37
CA GLN A 121 18.43 -17.05 1.54
C GLN A 121 17.40 -18.16 1.82
N TYR A 122 16.26 -17.80 2.41
CA TYR A 122 15.28 -18.76 2.90
C TYR A 122 13.89 -18.46 2.37
N LEU A 123 13.21 -19.50 1.92
CA LEU A 123 11.79 -19.47 1.57
C LEU A 123 11.00 -20.33 2.55
N PRO A 124 9.73 -20.01 2.80
CA PRO A 124 8.86 -20.88 3.58
C PRO A 124 8.70 -22.24 2.90
N ASP A 125 8.72 -23.33 3.68
CA ASP A 125 8.29 -24.63 3.17
C ASP A 125 6.76 -24.69 3.16
N GLU A 126 6.15 -24.42 2.00
CA GLU A 126 4.70 -24.44 1.82
C GLU A 126 4.06 -25.82 2.09
N LYS A 127 4.84 -26.89 2.23
CA LYS A 127 4.35 -28.22 2.63
C LYS A 127 4.30 -28.40 4.15
N HIS A 128 5.07 -27.62 4.89
CA HIS A 128 5.20 -27.75 6.34
C HIS A 128 3.86 -27.43 7.05
N PRO A 129 3.39 -28.28 7.99
CA PRO A 129 2.10 -28.10 8.66
C PRO A 129 1.94 -26.73 9.31
N TRP A 130 2.97 -26.28 10.03
CA TRP A 130 2.96 -24.96 10.66
C TRP A 130 2.86 -23.82 9.64
N VAL A 131 3.55 -23.89 8.50
CA VAL A 131 3.50 -22.85 7.46
C VAL A 131 2.08 -22.75 6.90
N LYS A 132 1.43 -23.88 6.61
CA LYS A 132 0.03 -23.90 6.15
C LYS A 132 -0.92 -23.26 7.16
N GLN A 133 -0.76 -23.58 8.44
CA GLN A 133 -1.59 -23.01 9.50
C GLN A 133 -1.33 -21.50 9.66
N ALA A 134 -0.06 -21.09 9.69
CA ALA A 134 0.32 -19.69 9.80
C ALA A 134 -0.19 -18.85 8.63
N ARG A 135 -0.17 -19.39 7.40
CA ARG A 135 -0.77 -18.73 6.23
C ARG A 135 -2.28 -18.51 6.36
N GLN A 136 -3.00 -19.41 7.03
CA GLN A 136 -4.43 -19.27 7.26
C GLN A 136 -4.78 -18.25 8.34
N SER A 137 -3.91 -18.10 9.35
CA SER A 137 -4.11 -17.14 10.44
C SER A 137 -3.44 -15.77 10.19
N ALA A 138 -2.54 -15.68 9.23
CA ALA A 138 -1.84 -14.45 8.90
C ALA A 138 -2.81 -13.33 8.46
N PRO A 139 -2.50 -12.07 8.80
CA PRO A 139 -3.27 -10.93 8.31
C PRO A 139 -3.24 -10.86 6.78
N LYS A 140 -4.40 -10.58 6.18
CA LYS A 140 -4.51 -10.35 4.74
C LYS A 140 -4.02 -8.94 4.40
N LEU A 141 -3.08 -8.84 3.46
CA LEU A 141 -2.57 -7.55 3.01
C LEU A 141 -3.47 -6.94 1.93
N GLY A 142 -3.98 -5.73 2.19
CA GLY A 142 -4.70 -4.91 1.22
C GLY A 142 -3.94 -3.60 0.99
N PRO A 143 -2.97 -3.55 0.05
CA PRO A 143 -2.29 -2.30 -0.29
C PRO A 143 -3.29 -1.30 -0.85
N ARG A 144 -3.20 -0.06 -0.38
CA ARG A 144 -4.10 1.02 -0.80
C ARG A 144 -3.32 2.26 -1.23
N ILE A 145 -3.87 2.95 -2.21
CA ILE A 145 -3.43 4.27 -2.64
C ILE A 145 -4.25 5.30 -1.88
N MET A 146 -3.55 6.25 -1.26
CA MET A 146 -4.20 7.39 -0.64
C MET A 146 -4.52 8.43 -1.70
N VAL A 147 -5.81 8.72 -1.89
CA VAL A 147 -6.26 9.85 -2.72
C VAL A 147 -6.81 10.91 -1.80
N ARG A 148 -6.27 12.13 -1.88
CA ARG A 148 -6.79 13.27 -1.10
C ARG A 148 -7.05 14.45 -2.00
N TYR A 149 -8.05 15.28 -1.69
CA TYR A 149 -8.15 16.60 -2.31
C TYR A 149 -7.47 17.65 -1.41
N CYS A 150 -6.87 18.66 -2.03
CA CYS A 150 -6.15 19.69 -1.31
C CYS A 150 -7.12 20.69 -0.65
N THR A 151 -7.07 20.80 0.68
CA THR A 151 -7.89 21.74 1.47
C THR A 151 -7.26 23.11 1.63
N ASN A 152 -5.99 23.29 1.26
CA ASN A 152 -5.26 24.56 1.39
C ASN A 152 -5.71 25.62 0.38
N GLU A 153 -6.66 25.27 -0.48
CA GLU A 153 -7.15 26.13 -1.56
C GLU A 153 -6.03 26.57 -2.51
N CYS A 154 -5.07 25.70 -2.81
CA CYS A 154 -3.97 25.99 -3.74
C CYS A 154 -4.44 26.39 -5.14
N TYR A 155 -5.71 26.10 -5.48
CA TYR A 155 -6.38 26.61 -6.68
C TYR A 155 -6.61 28.14 -6.66
N ARG A 156 -6.43 28.82 -5.52
CA ARG A 156 -6.52 30.29 -5.40
C ARG A 156 -5.13 30.91 -5.57
N LYS A 157 -4.91 31.60 -6.70
CA LYS A 157 -3.64 32.31 -7.01
C LYS A 157 -3.17 33.30 -5.94
N GLU A 158 -4.06 33.79 -5.10
CA GLU A 158 -3.80 34.82 -4.08
C GLU A 158 -3.03 34.30 -2.83
N ARG A 159 -2.81 32.99 -2.71
CA ARG A 159 -2.18 32.37 -1.52
C ARG A 159 -0.83 31.70 -1.79
N LEU A 160 -0.05 32.14 -2.77
CA LEU A 160 1.38 31.81 -2.74
C LEU A 160 1.99 32.51 -1.50
N PRO A 161 2.47 31.77 -0.48
CA PRO A 161 3.20 32.41 0.62
C PRO A 161 4.40 33.11 0.00
N LYS A 162 4.67 34.35 0.42
CA LYS A 162 5.74 35.21 -0.14
C LYS A 162 7.15 34.57 -0.14
N ASN A 163 7.33 33.41 0.49
CA ASN A 163 8.63 32.78 0.75
C ASN A 163 8.77 31.35 0.16
N PHE A 164 7.94 30.94 -0.80
CA PHE A 164 8.19 29.66 -1.51
C PHE A 164 9.26 29.86 -2.60
N GLY A 165 10.48 29.36 -2.38
CA GLY A 165 11.54 29.28 -3.40
C GLY A 165 12.84 30.07 -3.17
N THR A 166 13.07 30.61 -1.97
CA THR A 166 14.39 31.15 -1.59
C THR A 166 14.99 30.33 -0.46
N SER A 167 15.76 29.32 -0.82
CA SER A 167 16.78 28.68 0.01
C SER A 167 17.85 28.12 -0.90
#